data_AF-A0A7J2RW30-F1
#
_entry.id   AF-A0A7J2RW30-F1
#
_cell.length_a   1.000
_cell.length_b   1.000
_cell.length_c   1.000
_cell.angle_alpha   90.00
_cell.angle_beta   90.00
_cell.angle_gamma   90.00
#
_symmetry.space_group_name_H-M   'P 1'
#
loop_
_entity.id
_entity.type
_entity.pdbx_description
1 polymer ?
#
loop_
_entity_poly.entity_id
_entity_poly.type
_entity_poly.pdbx_seq_one_letter_code
_entity_poly.pdbx_strand_id
1 'polypeptide(L)' 'MRGGSRLIVLLLYLIFGLYFLNYPLGIFTLPEAMSSLDPWIIFVGGILILFGGINYFRAGRYRY' A
#
# COMPACT_ATOMS: atom_id res chain seq x y z
N MET A 1 18.58 -4.54 8.61
CA MET A 1 18.20 -4.59 7.17
C MET A 1 19.06 -3.61 6.40
N ARG A 2 19.83 -4.06 5.40
CA ARG A 2 20.65 -3.20 4.53
C ARG A 2 19.75 -2.22 3.77
N GLY A 3 20.25 -1.03 3.42
CA GLY A 3 19.48 0.05 2.78
C GLY A 3 18.61 -0.41 1.60
N GLY A 4 19.13 -1.28 0.73
CA GLY A 4 18.39 -1.82 -0.43
C GLY A 4 17.11 -2.58 -0.07
N SER A 5 17.12 -3.39 1.01
CA SER A 5 15.94 -4.16 1.43
C SER A 5 14.80 -3.28 1.96
N ARG A 6 15.09 -2.09 2.50
CA ARG A 6 14.05 -1.14 2.93
C ARG A 6 13.37 -0.48 1.75
N LEU A 7 14.13 -0.21 0.68
CA LEU A 7 13.62 0.41 -0.52
C LEU A 7 12.69 -0.54 -1.28
N ILE A 8 13.04 -1.83 -1.35
CA ILE A 8 12.16 -2.87 -1.90
C ILE A 8 10.83 -2.93 -1.14
N VAL A 9 10.89 -2.95 0.19
CA VAL A 9 9.67 -2.96 1.02
C VAL A 9 8.83 -1.71 0.78
N LEU A 10 9.45 -0.52 0.71
CA LEU A 10 8.74 0.72 0.40
C LEU A 10 8.07 0.67 -0.98
N LEU A 11 8.74 0.14 -2.00
CA LEU A 11 8.17 -0.03 -3.33
C LEU A 11 6.97 -0.96 -3.32
N LEU A 12 7.01 -2.05 -2.56
CA LEU A 12 5.86 -2.95 -2.40
C LEU A 12 4.68 -2.22 -1.77
N TYR A 13 4.89 -1.48 -0.67
CA TYR A 13 3.84 -0.65 -0.08
C TYR A 13 3.26 0.35 -1.09
N LEU A 14 4.11 0.97 -1.91
CA LEU A 14 3.69 1.94 -2.92
C LEU A 14 2.83 1.30 -4.01
N ILE A 15 3.25 0.15 -4.54
CA ILE A 15 2.53 -0.59 -5.59
C ILE A 15 1.16 -1.02 -5.10
N PHE A 16 1.09 -1.70 -3.93
CA PHE A 16 -0.18 -2.18 -3.39
C PHE A 16 -1.10 -1.05 -2.95
N GLY A 17 -0.55 -0.02 -2.30
CA GLY A 17 -1.32 1.15 -1.88
C GLY A 17 -1.93 1.88 -3.06
N LEU A 18 -1.15 2.17 -4.11
CA LEU A 18 -1.66 2.79 -5.33
C LEU A 18 -2.67 1.90 -6.04
N TYR A 19 -2.45 0.59 -6.11
CA TYR A 19 -3.40 -0.33 -6.74
C TYR A 19 -4.78 -0.26 -6.06
N PHE A 20 -4.83 -0.30 -4.74
CA PHE A 20 -6.09 -0.20 -3.99
C PHE A 20 -6.72 1.20 -4.02
N LEU A 21 -5.93 2.27 -4.04
CA LEU A 21 -6.45 3.64 -4.17
C LEU A 21 -7.11 3.90 -5.53
N ASN A 22 -6.63 3.23 -6.58
CA ASN A 22 -7.20 3.35 -7.93
C ASN A 22 -8.49 2.53 -8.12
N TYR A 23 -8.82 1.63 -7.19
CA TYR A 23 -10.02 0.81 -7.29
C TYR A 23 -11.34 1.62 -7.33
N PRO A 24 -11.62 2.53 -6.37
CA PRO A 24 -12.83 3.36 -6.44
C PRO A 24 -12.83 4.33 -7.64
N LEU A 25 -11.69 4.57 -8.26
CA LEU A 25 -11.58 5.37 -9.49
C LEU A 25 -11.88 4.56 -10.75
N GLY A 26 -12.08 3.24 -10.64
CA GLY A 26 -12.48 2.37 -11.76
C GLY A 26 -11.40 2.15 -12.82
N ILE A 27 -10.14 2.51 -12.54
CA ILE A 27 -9.03 2.45 -13.51
C ILE A 27 -8.60 0.99 -13.78
N PHE A 28 -8.76 0.12 -12.78
CA PHE A 28 -8.50 -1.32 -12.89
C PHE A 28 -9.64 -2.11 -12.25
N THR A 29 -10.06 -3.19 -12.92
CA THR A 29 -11.03 -4.14 -12.36
C THR A 29 -10.36 -5.03 -11.32
N LEU A 30 -10.98 -5.13 -10.15
CA LEU A 30 -10.55 -6.12 -9.16
C LEU A 30 -10.98 -7.52 -9.59
N PRO A 31 -10.24 -8.56 -9.15
CA PRO A 31 -10.69 -9.94 -9.28
C PRO A 31 -12.06 -10.14 -8.64
N GLU A 32 -12.87 -11.06 -9.17
CA GLU A 32 -14.20 -11.38 -8.63
C GLU A 32 -14.17 -11.71 -7.13
N ALA A 33 -13.08 -12.29 -6.62
CA ALA A 33 -12.87 -12.56 -5.20
C ALA A 33 -12.96 -11.32 -4.30
N MET A 34 -12.70 -10.12 -4.83
CA MET A 34 -12.77 -8.86 -4.09
C MET A 34 -13.98 -8.00 -4.48
N SER A 35 -14.84 -8.48 -5.38
CA SER A 35 -16.07 -7.78 -5.78
C SER A 35 -17.11 -7.66 -4.66
N SER A 36 -17.03 -8.52 -3.63
CA SER A 36 -17.92 -8.51 -2.47
C SER A 36 -17.50 -7.53 -1.37
N LEU A 37 -16.29 -6.96 -1.47
CA LEU A 37 -15.77 -6.01 -0.49
C LEU A 37 -16.24 -4.60 -0.82
N ASP A 38 -16.58 -3.83 0.22
CA ASP A 38 -16.96 -2.43 0.06
C ASP A 38 -15.78 -1.63 -0.54
N PRO A 39 -15.98 -0.90 -1.65
CA PRO A 39 -14.94 -0.08 -2.27
C PRO A 39 -14.25 0.91 -1.30
N TRP A 40 -14.98 1.42 -0.31
CA TRP A 40 -14.42 2.30 0.72
C TRP A 40 -13.45 1.58 1.65
N ILE A 41 -13.71 0.30 1.98
CA ILE A 41 -12.78 -0.49 2.79
C ILE A 41 -11.47 -0.69 2.03
N ILE A 42 -11.55 -0.98 0.73
CA ILE A 42 -10.36 -1.15 -0.13
C ILE A 42 -9.58 0.16 -0.23
N PHE A 43 -10.29 1.27 -0.43
CA PHE A 43 -9.68 2.59 -0.49
C PHE A 43 -8.95 2.96 0.81
N VAL A 44 -9.63 2.85 1.95
CA VAL A 44 -9.05 3.13 3.27
C VAL A 44 -7.87 2.19 3.55
N GLY A 45 -7.98 0.90 3.18
CA GLY A 45 -6.88 -0.05 3.23
C GLY A 45 -5.67 0.40 2.41
N GLY A 46 -5.87 0.90 1.20
CA GLY A 46 -4.83 1.48 0.35
C GLY A 46 -4.13 2.68 1.01
N ILE A 47 -4.89 3.59 1.62
CA ILE A 47 -4.34 4.72 2.40
C ILE A 47 -3.47 4.19 3.55
N LEU A 48 -3.99 3.27 4.34
CA LEU A 48 -3.27 2.71 5.49
C LEU A 48 -1.98 2.00 5.08
N ILE A 49 -1.97 1.30 3.95
CA ILE A 49 -0.76 0.68 3.39
C ILE A 49 0.27 1.75 3.05
N LEU A 50 -0.10 2.84 2.37
CA LEU A 50 0.84 3.93 2.07
C LEU A 50 1.40 4.58 3.35
N PHE A 51 0.54 4.88 4.32
CA PHE A 51 0.97 5.41 5.61
C PHE A 51 1.90 4.44 6.35
N GLY A 52 1.59 3.14 6.33
CA GLY A 52 2.42 2.08 6.89
C GLY A 52 3.80 2.04 6.24
N GLY A 53 3.88 2.11 4.91
CA GLY A 53 5.13 2.14 4.16
C GLY A 53 6.00 3.36 4.49
N ILE A 54 5.40 4.54 4.57
CA ILE A 54 6.08 5.78 4.98
C ILE A 54 6.60 5.66 6.42
N ASN A 55 5.76 5.19 7.35
CA ASN A 55 6.14 5.02 8.75
C ASN A 55 7.23 3.96 8.92
N TYR A 56 7.16 2.86 8.19
CA TYR A 56 8.21 1.83 8.16
C TYR A 56 9.55 2.41 7.71
N PHE A 57 9.54 3.20 6.62
CA PHE A 57 10.75 3.85 6.12
C PHE A 57 11.31 4.87 7.11
N ARG A 58 10.45 5.66 7.76
CA ARG A 58 10.83 6.62 8.81
C ARG A 58 11.39 5.92 10.05
N ALA A 59 10.73 4.89 10.57
CA ALA A 59 11.17 4.15 11.75
C ALA A 59 12.52 3.44 11.53
N GLY A 60 12.80 2.99 10.31
CA GLY A 60 14.13 2.49 9.95
C GLY A 60 15.24 3.53 10.06
N ARG A 61 14.92 4.82 9.92
CA ARG A 61 15.88 5.93 10.02
C ARG A 61 16.28 6.26 11.46
N TYR A 62 15.40 6.01 12.43
CA TYR A 62 15.63 6.28 13.87
C TYR A 62 16.20 5.08 14.64
N ARG A 63 16.46 3.95 13.98
CA ARG A 63 17.07 2.75 14.58
C ARG A 63 18.62 2.77 14.55
N TYR A 64 19.20 3.97 14.56
CA TYR A 64 20.64 4.21 14.66
C TYR A 64 20.91 5.25 15.74
#